data_AF-A0A9K3CV61-F1
#
_entry.id   AF-A0A9K3CV61-F1
#
_cell.length_a   1.000
_cell.length_b   1.000
_cell.length_c   1.000
_cell.angle_alpha   90.00
_cell.angle_beta   90.00
_cell.angle_gamma   90.00
#
_symmetry.space_group_name_H-M   'P 1'
#
loop_
_entity.id
_entity.type
_entity.pdbx_description
1 polymer ?
#
loop_
_entity_poly.entity_id
_entity_poly.type
_entity_poly.pdbx_seq_one_letter_code
_entity_poly.pdbx_strand_id
1 'polypeptide(L)'
;MMASLIDDLIRLPKLDLHRHLDGSVRPVTIVELAKEGNITLPGFDPNPTIEAVRSKYCVPVGCTSLVDYLRGFDISIAVMQSAPNLIRITREVIEDAHRDGLVYLEIRFGPQLHTQQGLTNEEAVKAVAEGVRQAKEEYPDVSVRLILCGLRFFDAEKADECALLLPDFPAVAYDLAGPEHGIPNKKFAKSVEIALERGARLTLHAGEADGPKNVAGSLDLGAMRIGHGVRSREDPAVLQRVIDGCVPLEMCVTSNLQTQAVSCIKEHPLVEYYRKGAFVVPCTDNPVISQALIEAENASLTVQLTQARHETEDVRKELTETRLGAQTLQTRLLEQYGQLESKASAAVEKEIAKLRQERAESGLRVDADTARAWQEEKERLKGETEVQRTTINGLRATIARIEARMEGLLEELGRERRERTDLETKLSVVDASLDAAKDEFNRAAQETLLLQREREDMAERLDTVTRLKQSETEALKQALEEARTSTRNVRVYGTTQPPPSLPNISYLVSRINALDSELVARDTTLTQLEAEARDKDALIKEREAEIRRLGKANEELLDGFKDIDALRQTVAGLIQEEEARLAIHASS
;
A
#
# COMPACT_ATOMS: atom_id res chain seq x y z
N MET A 1 8.24 -7.17 33.91
CA MET A 1 7.77 -7.24 32.50
C MET A 1 7.31 -5.88 31.99
N MET A 2 6.31 -5.20 32.57
CA MET A 2 5.94 -3.84 32.10
C MET A 2 7.06 -2.79 32.29
N ALA A 3 7.77 -2.81 33.42
CA ALA A 3 8.87 -1.88 33.67
C ALA A 3 10.04 -2.04 32.68
N SER A 4 10.40 -3.29 32.33
CA SER A 4 11.45 -3.55 31.33
C SER A 4 11.03 -3.14 29.92
N LEU A 5 9.73 -3.30 29.58
CA LEU A 5 9.22 -2.89 28.28
C LEU A 5 9.21 -1.37 28.11
N ILE A 6 8.88 -0.63 29.16
CA ILE A 6 8.96 0.84 29.16
C ILE A 6 10.42 1.28 28.99
N ASP A 7 11.35 0.66 29.72
CA ASP A 7 12.78 0.94 29.58
C ASP A 7 13.31 0.64 28.16
N ASP A 8 12.84 -0.43 27.52
CA ASP A 8 13.19 -0.78 26.14
C ASP A 8 12.61 0.25 25.14
N LEU A 9 11.35 0.64 25.29
CA LEU A 9 10.70 1.66 24.45
C LEU A 9 11.39 3.02 24.56
N ILE A 10 11.81 3.41 25.76
CA ILE A 10 12.58 4.64 25.99
C ILE A 10 13.90 4.62 25.21
N ARG A 11 14.55 3.45 25.09
CA ARG A 11 15.86 3.32 24.44
C ARG A 11 15.84 3.18 22.92
N LEU A 12 14.69 2.84 22.33
CA LEU A 12 14.58 2.69 20.88
C LEU A 12 14.70 4.05 20.15
N PRO A 13 15.41 4.13 19.02
CA PRO A 13 15.33 5.29 18.14
C PRO A 13 13.89 5.51 17.67
N LYS A 14 13.35 6.70 17.89
CA LYS A 14 11.97 7.04 17.54
C LYS A 14 11.92 8.00 16.36
N LEU A 15 10.80 7.98 15.65
CA LEU A 15 10.47 9.01 14.68
C LEU A 15 9.08 9.57 14.98
N ASP A 16 8.84 10.80 14.57
CA ASP A 16 7.51 11.41 14.62
C ASP A 16 7.27 12.17 13.32
N LEU A 17 6.28 11.69 12.55
CA LEU A 17 5.97 12.25 11.22
C LEU A 17 4.84 13.26 11.31
N HIS A 18 4.15 13.36 12.45
CA HIS A 18 2.93 14.14 12.60
C HIS A 18 2.99 14.91 13.91
N ARG A 19 3.74 16.01 13.88
CA ARG A 19 3.87 16.93 15.01
C ARG A 19 3.67 18.39 14.57
N HIS A 20 2.66 19.03 15.12
CA HIS A 20 2.35 20.43 14.87
C HIS A 20 3.25 21.34 15.71
N LEU A 21 3.83 22.37 15.07
CA LEU A 21 4.67 23.36 15.74
C LEU A 21 3.87 24.15 16.80
N ASP A 22 2.71 24.66 16.37
CA ASP A 22 1.78 25.51 17.12
C ASP A 22 1.06 24.76 18.25
N GLY A 23 0.98 23.43 18.19
CA GLY A 23 0.53 22.57 19.28
C GLY A 23 1.62 22.04 20.21
N SER A 24 2.89 22.39 19.94
CA SER A 24 4.06 21.95 20.69
C SER A 24 4.70 23.04 21.56
N VAL A 25 4.09 24.23 21.68
CA VAL A 25 4.66 25.35 22.44
C VAL A 25 4.56 25.10 23.95
N ARG A 26 5.68 25.19 24.68
CA ARG A 26 5.70 24.99 26.13
C ARG A 26 4.91 26.09 26.87
N PRO A 27 4.11 25.79 27.91
CA PRO A 27 3.37 26.82 28.64
C PRO A 27 4.26 27.89 29.30
N VAL A 28 5.46 27.49 29.73
CA VAL A 28 6.47 28.43 30.27
C VAL A 28 6.90 29.44 29.21
N THR A 29 7.17 28.97 28.00
CA THR A 29 7.56 29.81 26.85
C THR A 29 6.44 30.76 26.46
N ILE A 30 5.18 30.31 26.49
CA ILE A 30 4.03 31.19 26.25
C ILE A 30 4.02 32.36 27.25
N VAL A 31 4.18 32.08 28.54
CA VAL A 31 4.19 33.13 29.59
C VAL A 31 5.38 34.07 29.43
N GLU A 32 6.57 33.54 29.17
CA GLU A 32 7.79 34.34 29.00
C GLU A 32 7.68 35.26 27.78
N LEU A 33 7.30 34.73 26.61
CA LEU A 33 7.14 35.52 25.40
C LEU A 33 6.01 36.54 25.52
N ALA A 34 4.92 36.20 26.20
CA ALA A 34 3.84 37.14 26.45
C ALA A 34 4.31 38.32 27.31
N LYS A 35 5.11 38.05 28.35
CA LYS A 35 5.68 39.08 29.20
C LYS A 35 6.72 39.94 28.48
N GLU A 36 7.64 39.32 27.75
CA GLU A 36 8.70 40.00 27.00
C GLU A 36 8.14 40.89 25.89
N GLY A 37 7.14 40.40 25.16
CA GLY A 37 6.50 41.11 24.05
C GLY A 37 5.32 42.00 24.46
N ASN A 38 4.97 42.06 25.74
CA ASN A 38 3.74 42.71 26.24
C ASN A 38 2.48 42.26 25.47
N ILE A 39 2.39 40.95 25.19
CA ILE A 39 1.30 40.32 24.42
C ILE A 39 0.18 39.94 25.37
N THR A 40 -1.05 40.33 25.03
CA THR A 40 -2.25 39.91 25.77
C THR A 40 -2.67 38.53 25.27
N LEU A 41 -2.61 37.51 26.14
CA LEU A 41 -3.07 36.16 25.80
C LEU A 41 -4.61 36.10 25.80
N PRO A 42 -5.25 35.50 24.78
CA PRO A 42 -6.71 35.36 24.74
C PRO A 42 -7.26 34.68 26.00
N GLY A 43 -8.22 35.34 26.65
CA GLY A 43 -8.88 34.79 27.85
C GLY A 43 -8.04 34.83 29.13
N PHE A 44 -7.01 35.67 29.21
CA PHE A 44 -6.18 35.87 30.39
C PHE A 44 -6.07 37.34 30.82
N ASP A 45 -5.91 37.55 32.12
CA ASP A 45 -5.44 38.82 32.66
C ASP A 45 -3.95 39.03 32.32
N PRO A 46 -3.45 40.27 32.35
CA PRO A 46 -2.02 40.54 32.16
C PRO A 46 -1.14 39.74 33.13
N ASN A 47 -0.03 39.20 32.64
CA ASN A 47 0.93 38.37 33.39
C ASN A 47 0.32 37.10 34.00
N PRO A 48 -0.31 36.21 33.20
CA PRO A 48 -0.86 34.98 33.73
C PRO A 48 0.26 34.06 34.24
N THR A 49 -0.07 33.24 35.25
CA THR A 49 0.86 32.21 35.73
C THR A 49 0.95 31.06 34.72
N ILE A 50 2.08 30.32 34.77
CA ILE A 50 2.28 29.12 33.93
C ILE A 50 1.15 28.11 34.13
N GLU A 51 0.68 27.94 35.37
CA GLU A 51 -0.40 27.01 35.70
C GLU A 51 -1.74 27.46 35.10
N ALA A 52 -2.04 28.76 35.15
CA ALA A 52 -3.24 29.29 34.53
C ALA A 52 -3.22 29.08 33.01
N VAL A 53 -2.08 29.34 32.36
CA VAL A 53 -1.90 29.09 30.93
C VAL A 53 -2.08 27.61 30.62
N ARG A 54 -1.36 26.72 31.33
CA ARG A 54 -1.46 25.27 31.16
C ARG A 54 -2.90 24.78 31.24
N SER A 55 -3.67 25.26 32.21
CA SER A 55 -5.06 24.81 32.43
C SER A 55 -6.02 25.14 31.28
N LYS A 56 -5.78 26.19 30.48
CA LYS A 56 -6.64 26.52 29.32
C LYS A 56 -6.02 26.14 27.98
N TYR A 57 -4.69 26.05 27.93
CA TYR A 57 -3.95 25.69 26.73
C TYR A 57 -3.96 24.19 26.47
N CYS A 58 -3.78 23.38 27.52
CA CYS A 58 -3.84 21.93 27.41
C CYS A 58 -5.30 21.45 27.36
N VAL A 59 -5.55 20.38 26.60
CA VAL A 59 -6.87 19.78 26.47
C VAL A 59 -7.35 19.26 27.83
N PRO A 60 -8.55 19.67 28.28
CA PRO A 60 -9.10 19.20 29.54
C PRO A 60 -9.49 17.72 29.47
N VAL A 61 -9.48 17.05 30.63
CA VAL A 61 -9.99 15.69 30.77
C VAL A 61 -11.48 15.68 30.37
N GLY A 62 -11.84 14.83 29.40
CA GLY A 62 -13.22 14.70 28.91
C GLY A 62 -13.61 15.67 27.77
N CYS A 63 -12.63 16.11 26.96
CA CYS A 63 -12.90 16.87 25.74
C CYS A 63 -13.91 16.15 24.83
N THR A 64 -14.89 16.88 24.30
CA THR A 64 -16.07 16.32 23.63
C THR A 64 -16.12 16.58 22.13
N SER A 65 -15.17 17.34 21.57
CA SER A 65 -15.10 17.59 20.13
C SER A 65 -13.73 18.12 19.67
N LEU A 66 -13.43 17.96 18.38
CA LEU A 66 -12.29 18.60 17.70
C LEU A 66 -12.29 20.13 17.87
N VAL A 67 -13.45 20.78 17.90
CA VAL A 67 -13.52 22.25 18.08
C VAL A 67 -13.02 22.64 19.47
N ASP A 68 -13.37 21.87 20.50
CA ASP A 68 -12.91 22.10 21.87
C ASP A 68 -11.41 21.82 22.01
N TYR A 69 -10.90 20.79 21.31
CA TYR A 69 -9.48 20.46 21.21
C TYR A 69 -8.65 21.62 20.64
N LEU A 70 -9.16 22.29 19.60
CA LEU A 70 -8.45 23.36 18.89
C LEU A 70 -8.40 24.69 19.66
N ARG A 71 -9.14 24.86 20.77
CA ARG A 71 -9.17 26.14 21.53
C ARG A 71 -7.81 26.57 22.07
N GLY A 72 -6.93 25.62 22.40
CA GLY A 72 -5.59 25.93 22.92
C GLY A 72 -4.73 26.71 21.92
N PHE A 73 -4.94 26.53 20.62
CA PHE A 73 -4.12 27.13 19.59
C PHE A 73 -4.17 28.66 19.58
N ASP A 74 -5.31 29.28 19.91
CA ASP A 74 -5.41 30.75 20.01
C ASP A 74 -4.38 31.34 21.00
N ILE A 75 -4.05 30.58 22.05
CA ILE A 75 -3.10 30.98 23.09
C ILE A 75 -1.65 30.87 22.58
N SER A 76 -1.29 29.76 21.93
CA SER A 76 0.08 29.60 21.38
C SER A 76 0.31 30.53 20.19
N ILE A 77 -0.67 30.65 19.28
CA ILE A 77 -0.60 31.50 18.09
C ILE A 77 -0.37 32.96 18.48
N ALA A 78 -0.95 33.45 19.59
CA ALA A 78 -0.78 34.82 20.06
C ALA A 78 0.69 35.21 20.27
N VAL A 79 1.53 34.27 20.73
CA VAL A 79 2.98 34.50 20.93
C VAL A 79 3.82 34.15 19.71
N MET A 80 3.25 33.62 18.64
CA MET A 80 3.94 33.17 17.42
C MET A 80 3.89 34.19 16.27
N GLN A 81 3.64 35.47 16.58
CA GLN A 81 3.47 36.52 15.56
C GLN A 81 4.76 37.27 15.19
N SER A 82 5.92 36.84 15.70
CA SER A 82 7.22 37.46 15.40
C SER A 82 8.27 36.42 15.01
N ALA A 83 9.19 36.79 14.12
CA ALA A 83 10.26 35.89 13.68
C ALA A 83 11.16 35.40 14.84
N PRO A 84 11.59 36.24 15.81
CA PRO A 84 12.35 35.77 16.96
C PRO A 84 11.61 34.71 17.79
N ASN A 85 10.30 34.87 17.96
CA ASN A 85 9.49 33.93 18.73
C ASN A 85 9.36 32.59 17.98
N LEU A 86 9.10 32.62 16.66
CA LEU A 86 9.06 31.41 15.83
C LEU A 86 10.39 30.64 15.85
N ILE A 87 11.53 31.35 15.75
CA ILE A 87 12.87 30.76 15.84
C ILE A 87 13.05 30.04 17.19
N ARG A 88 12.76 30.75 18.30
CA ARG A 88 12.89 30.21 19.65
C ARG A 88 12.01 28.98 19.85
N ILE A 89 10.73 29.07 19.50
CA ILE A 89 9.75 28.00 19.67
C ILE A 89 10.17 26.77 18.86
N THR A 90 10.56 26.96 17.60
CA THR A 90 11.02 25.84 16.75
C THR A 90 12.22 25.12 17.36
N ARG A 91 13.19 25.88 17.89
CA ARG A 91 14.35 25.30 18.57
C ARG A 91 13.96 24.50 19.81
N GLU A 92 13.05 25.03 20.62
CA GLU A 92 12.54 24.34 21.82
C GLU A 92 11.77 23.07 21.48
N VAL A 93 11.00 23.04 20.39
CA VAL A 93 10.31 21.82 19.93
C VAL A 93 11.30 20.73 19.52
N ILE A 94 12.42 21.11 18.89
CA ILE A 94 13.48 20.16 18.51
C ILE A 94 14.27 19.70 19.73
N GLU A 95 14.50 20.58 20.70
CA GLU A 95 15.05 20.20 22.01
C GLU A 95 14.15 19.16 22.71
N ASP A 96 12.83 19.37 22.70
CA ASP A 96 11.86 18.41 23.24
C ASP A 96 11.97 17.06 22.53
N ALA A 97 11.98 17.07 21.19
CA ALA A 97 12.14 15.86 20.39
C ALA A 97 13.45 15.10 20.69
N HIS A 98 14.57 15.82 20.86
CA HIS A 98 15.83 15.22 21.27
C HIS A 98 15.73 14.54 22.65
N ARG A 99 15.09 15.21 23.63
CA ARG A 99 14.86 14.65 24.97
C ARG A 99 13.95 13.43 24.96
N ASP A 100 12.97 13.42 24.08
CA ASP A 100 12.06 12.30 23.82
C ASP A 100 12.75 11.14 23.04
N GLY A 101 14.03 11.29 22.67
CA GLY A 101 14.81 10.26 21.97
C GLY A 101 14.44 10.08 20.49
N LEU A 102 13.88 11.09 19.84
CA LEU A 102 13.62 11.07 18.40
C LEU A 102 14.93 11.22 17.63
N VAL A 103 15.11 10.39 16.60
CA VAL A 103 16.19 10.52 15.62
C VAL A 103 15.71 11.18 14.32
N TYR A 104 14.39 11.25 14.11
CA TYR A 104 13.78 11.88 12.96
C TYR A 104 12.46 12.56 13.33
N LEU A 105 12.27 13.80 12.87
CA LEU A 105 11.09 14.59 13.16
C LEU A 105 10.63 15.36 11.90
N GLU A 106 9.34 15.26 11.58
CA GLU A 106 8.70 16.16 10.62
C GLU A 106 7.77 17.12 11.34
N ILE A 107 8.14 18.40 11.35
CA ILE A 107 7.36 19.48 11.97
C ILE A 107 6.42 20.05 10.91
N ARG A 108 5.13 20.06 11.21
CA ARG A 108 4.10 20.66 10.35
C ARG A 108 3.55 21.95 10.94
N PHE A 109 3.25 22.94 10.10
CA PHE A 109 2.62 24.20 10.53
C PHE A 109 1.99 24.94 9.34
N GLY A 110 0.96 25.73 9.63
CA GLY A 110 0.35 26.63 8.65
C GLY A 110 0.90 28.06 8.78
N PRO A 111 1.77 28.53 7.87
CA PRO A 111 2.37 29.87 7.98
C PRO A 111 1.33 31.01 8.01
N GLN A 112 0.13 30.78 7.49
CA GLN A 112 -0.99 31.72 7.50
C GLN A 112 -1.38 32.16 8.92
N LEU A 113 -1.12 31.32 9.93
CA LEU A 113 -1.42 31.60 11.34
C LEU A 113 -0.56 32.73 11.94
N HIS A 114 0.59 33.02 11.34
CA HIS A 114 1.61 33.89 11.94
C HIS A 114 1.63 35.30 11.34
N THR A 115 0.59 35.66 10.59
CA THR A 115 0.55 36.89 9.78
C THR A 115 -0.21 38.06 10.44
N GLN A 116 -0.76 37.87 11.65
CA GLN A 116 -1.67 38.82 12.29
C GLN A 116 -0.99 40.11 12.77
N GLN A 117 0.33 40.09 12.98
CA GLN A 117 1.13 41.27 13.38
C GLN A 117 2.16 41.69 12.32
N GLY A 118 1.92 41.34 11.05
CA GLY A 118 2.65 41.91 9.92
C GLY A 118 3.75 41.04 9.30
N LEU A 119 3.98 39.81 9.81
CA LEU A 119 4.78 38.84 9.06
C LEU A 119 4.03 38.40 7.80
N THR A 120 4.77 38.22 6.73
CA THR A 120 4.32 37.46 5.55
C THR A 120 4.44 35.95 5.80
N ASN A 121 3.72 35.13 5.02
CA ASN A 121 3.88 33.67 5.08
C ASN A 121 5.35 33.27 4.84
N GLU A 122 6.02 33.92 3.89
CA GLU A 122 7.44 33.69 3.58
C GLU A 122 8.34 33.99 4.78
N GLU A 123 8.14 35.11 5.48
CA GLU A 123 8.92 35.45 6.67
C GLU A 123 8.68 34.46 7.82
N ALA A 124 7.44 34.00 8.00
CA ALA A 124 7.12 32.95 8.97
C ALA A 124 7.86 31.64 8.65
N VAL A 125 7.84 31.20 7.39
CA VAL A 125 8.57 29.99 6.98
C VAL A 125 10.09 30.15 7.14
N LYS A 126 10.65 31.29 6.78
CA LYS A 126 12.08 31.59 6.99
C LYS A 126 12.45 31.56 8.47
N ALA A 127 11.61 32.10 9.34
CA ALA A 127 11.86 32.10 10.79
C ALA A 127 11.87 30.67 11.36
N VAL A 128 10.90 29.82 10.97
CA VAL A 128 10.88 28.41 11.39
C VAL A 128 12.09 27.67 10.84
N ALA A 129 12.44 27.85 9.56
CA ALA A 129 13.63 27.24 8.96
C ALA A 129 14.93 27.66 9.66
N GLU A 130 15.03 28.92 10.10
CA GLU A 130 16.16 29.41 10.89
C GLU A 130 16.20 28.76 12.28
N GLY A 131 15.06 28.56 12.93
CA GLY A 131 14.96 27.79 14.17
C GLY A 131 15.45 26.34 14.01
N VAL A 132 15.09 25.67 12.91
CA VAL A 132 15.63 24.34 12.57
C VAL A 132 17.14 24.38 12.37
N ARG A 133 17.64 25.39 11.66
CA ARG A 133 19.07 25.56 11.39
C ARG A 133 19.87 25.72 12.68
N GLN A 134 19.40 26.56 13.61
CA GLN A 134 20.03 26.75 14.93
C GLN A 134 19.96 25.49 15.77
N ALA A 135 18.80 24.84 15.83
CA ALA A 135 18.62 23.61 16.59
C ALA A 135 19.52 22.47 16.10
N LYS A 136 19.81 22.40 14.79
CA LYS A 136 20.72 21.40 14.23
C LYS A 136 22.16 21.52 14.74
N GLU A 137 22.59 22.72 15.15
CA GLU A 137 23.92 22.91 15.76
C GLU A 137 23.95 22.37 17.20
N GLU A 138 22.84 22.49 17.93
CA GLU A 138 22.70 22.06 19.34
C GLU A 138 22.33 20.56 19.46
N TYR A 139 21.49 20.05 18.55
CA TYR A 139 20.91 18.71 18.54
C TYR A 139 21.13 18.02 17.17
N PRO A 140 22.39 17.74 16.78
CA PRO A 140 22.72 17.23 15.44
C PRO A 140 22.25 15.80 15.16
N ASP A 141 21.82 15.08 16.19
CA ASP A 141 21.33 13.71 16.15
C ASP A 141 19.84 13.59 15.77
N VAL A 142 19.09 14.69 15.80
CA VAL A 142 17.70 14.75 15.32
C VAL A 142 17.66 15.26 13.88
N SER A 143 17.31 14.39 12.93
CA SER A 143 17.06 14.83 11.55
C SER A 143 15.67 15.44 11.43
N VAL A 144 15.60 16.75 11.21
CA VAL A 144 14.34 17.49 11.10
C VAL A 144 13.97 17.80 9.65
N ARG A 145 12.69 17.73 9.30
CA ARG A 145 12.09 18.27 8.06
C ARG A 145 10.85 19.08 8.37
N LEU A 146 10.49 19.98 7.46
CA LEU A 146 9.28 20.81 7.57
C LEU A 146 8.18 20.33 6.61
N ILE A 147 6.93 20.53 7.01
CA ILE A 147 5.72 20.33 6.20
C ILE A 147 4.90 21.61 6.29
N LEU A 148 4.49 22.16 5.15
CA LEU A 148 3.62 23.34 5.12
C LEU A 148 2.15 22.91 5.02
N CYS A 149 1.31 23.45 5.89
CA CYS A 149 -0.12 23.13 5.93
C CYS A 149 -0.96 24.23 5.29
N GLY A 150 -1.79 23.88 4.31
CA GLY A 150 -3.01 24.61 4.02
C GLY A 150 -4.03 24.38 5.14
N LEU A 151 -4.76 25.42 5.55
CA LEU A 151 -5.68 25.33 6.69
C LEU A 151 -7.14 25.49 6.25
N ARG A 152 -7.98 24.50 6.59
CA ARG A 152 -9.37 24.37 6.11
C ARG A 152 -10.31 25.48 6.56
N PHE A 153 -9.99 26.17 7.65
CA PHE A 153 -10.82 27.24 8.21
C PHE A 153 -10.59 28.61 7.55
N PHE A 154 -9.55 28.74 6.71
CA PHE A 154 -9.40 29.88 5.82
C PHE A 154 -10.03 29.59 4.43
N ASP A 155 -10.16 30.63 3.62
CA ASP A 155 -10.55 30.49 2.22
C ASP A 155 -9.53 29.66 1.44
N ALA A 156 -9.98 28.97 0.38
CA ALA A 156 -9.14 28.04 -0.38
C ALA A 156 -7.90 28.72 -0.99
N GLU A 157 -8.02 29.99 -1.35
CA GLU A 157 -6.94 30.83 -1.86
C GLU A 157 -5.78 30.95 -0.86
N LYS A 158 -6.06 30.90 0.45
CA LYS A 158 -5.01 30.90 1.49
C LYS A 158 -4.25 29.58 1.56
N ALA A 159 -4.86 28.48 1.16
CA ALA A 159 -4.16 27.21 0.97
C ALA A 159 -3.29 27.27 -0.29
N ASP A 160 -3.79 27.86 -1.39
CA ASP A 160 -3.01 28.09 -2.62
C ASP A 160 -1.76 28.94 -2.34
N GLU A 161 -1.90 30.06 -1.63
CA GLU A 161 -0.80 30.93 -1.21
C GLU A 161 0.28 30.19 -0.40
N CYS A 162 -0.13 29.21 0.42
CA CYS A 162 0.79 28.38 1.20
C CYS A 162 1.53 27.38 0.30
N ALA A 163 0.81 26.69 -0.59
CA ALA A 163 1.39 25.75 -1.55
C ALA A 163 2.41 26.42 -2.49
N LEU A 164 2.20 27.70 -2.85
CA LEU A 164 3.12 28.48 -3.67
C LEU A 164 4.49 28.74 -3.03
N LEU A 165 4.66 28.50 -1.74
CA LEU A 165 5.94 28.63 -1.04
C LEU A 165 6.88 27.42 -1.29
N LEU A 166 6.35 26.32 -1.81
CA LEU A 166 7.14 25.12 -2.11
C LEU A 166 7.83 25.26 -3.48
N PRO A 167 9.05 24.75 -3.70
CA PRO A 167 10.00 24.21 -2.74
C PRO A 167 11.01 25.26 -2.25
N ASP A 168 10.70 26.56 -2.41
CA ASP A 168 11.63 27.68 -2.19
C ASP A 168 12.14 27.75 -0.72
N PHE A 169 11.48 27.01 0.18
CA PHE A 169 11.84 26.81 1.58
C PHE A 169 12.06 25.33 1.91
N PRO A 170 12.81 24.98 2.98
CA PRO A 170 13.19 23.60 3.30
C PRO A 170 12.04 22.72 3.85
N ALA A 171 10.87 22.79 3.23
CA ALA A 171 9.75 21.90 3.45
C ALA A 171 9.74 20.77 2.40
N VAL A 172 9.51 19.55 2.86
CA VAL A 172 9.57 18.33 2.02
C VAL A 172 8.21 17.83 1.57
N ALA A 173 7.15 18.37 2.17
CA ALA A 173 5.78 17.97 1.89
C ALA A 173 4.79 19.11 2.14
N TYR A 174 3.59 18.92 1.61
CA TYR A 174 2.40 19.73 1.82
C TYR A 174 1.32 18.92 2.53
N ASP A 175 0.55 19.60 3.38
CA ASP A 175 -0.58 19.03 4.12
C ASP A 175 -1.81 19.95 4.10
N LEU A 176 -2.97 19.37 4.44
CA LEU A 176 -4.20 20.08 4.71
C LEU A 176 -4.65 19.72 6.14
N ALA A 177 -4.78 20.73 7.00
CA ALA A 177 -5.15 20.56 8.41
C ALA A 177 -6.32 21.49 8.81
N GLY A 178 -6.82 21.33 10.04
CA GLY A 178 -7.99 22.07 10.55
C GLY A 178 -9.32 21.30 10.39
N PRO A 179 -10.47 21.96 10.61
CA PRO A 179 -11.76 21.28 10.78
C PRO A 179 -12.13 20.46 9.54
N GLU A 180 -12.20 19.13 9.70
CA GLU A 180 -12.42 18.21 8.60
C GLU A 180 -13.91 18.02 8.26
N HIS A 181 -14.77 17.96 9.29
CA HIS A 181 -16.18 17.60 9.12
C HIS A 181 -16.90 18.54 8.14
N GLY A 182 -17.35 17.99 7.02
CA GLY A 182 -18.06 18.75 5.98
C GLY A 182 -17.16 19.63 5.09
N ILE A 183 -15.83 19.56 5.24
CA ILE A 183 -14.86 20.32 4.46
C ILE A 183 -13.83 19.35 3.84
N PRO A 184 -14.19 18.64 2.75
CA PRO A 184 -13.34 17.61 2.18
C PRO A 184 -12.09 18.18 1.51
N ASN A 185 -11.01 17.39 1.45
CA ASN A 185 -9.74 17.80 0.82
C ASN A 185 -9.89 18.16 -0.66
N LYS A 186 -10.86 17.57 -1.37
CA LYS A 186 -11.19 17.92 -2.76
C LYS A 186 -11.58 19.39 -2.94
N LYS A 187 -12.06 20.09 -1.89
CA LYS A 187 -12.32 21.54 -1.93
C LYS A 187 -11.04 22.35 -2.17
N PHE A 188 -9.89 21.81 -1.79
CA PHE A 188 -8.58 22.46 -1.88
C PHE A 188 -7.69 21.80 -2.95
N ALA A 189 -8.27 21.09 -3.92
CA ALA A 189 -7.55 20.36 -4.96
C ALA A 189 -6.52 21.25 -5.69
N LYS A 190 -6.85 22.52 -5.94
CA LYS A 190 -5.94 23.49 -6.55
C LYS A 190 -4.64 23.68 -5.75
N SER A 191 -4.72 23.84 -4.43
CA SER A 191 -3.53 23.96 -3.58
C SER A 191 -2.68 22.69 -3.61
N VAL A 192 -3.33 21.53 -3.71
CA VAL A 192 -2.65 20.23 -3.83
C VAL A 192 -1.96 20.09 -5.19
N GLU A 193 -2.62 20.48 -6.28
CA GLU A 193 -2.05 20.53 -7.62
C GLU A 193 -0.81 21.45 -7.66
N ILE A 194 -0.92 22.65 -7.10
CA ILE A 194 0.21 23.60 -6.99
C ILE A 194 1.39 22.95 -6.24
N ALA A 195 1.14 22.27 -5.12
CA ALA A 195 2.18 21.61 -4.33
C ALA A 195 2.88 20.49 -5.12
N LEU A 196 2.11 19.67 -5.85
CA LEU A 196 2.64 18.61 -6.71
C LEU A 196 3.45 19.15 -7.89
N GLU A 197 2.96 20.18 -8.57
CA GLU A 197 3.67 20.86 -9.67
C GLU A 197 5.02 21.44 -9.21
N ARG A 198 5.08 21.85 -7.94
CA ARG A 198 6.29 22.34 -7.26
C ARG A 198 7.18 21.23 -6.68
N GLY A 199 6.83 19.96 -6.90
CA GLY A 199 7.62 18.80 -6.54
C GLY A 199 7.53 18.38 -5.08
N ALA A 200 6.55 18.89 -4.33
CA ALA A 200 6.33 18.49 -2.95
C ALA A 200 5.67 17.10 -2.87
N ARG A 201 5.96 16.38 -1.78
CA ARG A 201 5.20 15.19 -1.40
C ARG A 201 3.92 15.60 -0.68
N LEU A 202 2.94 14.69 -0.63
CA LEU A 202 1.67 14.96 0.02
C LEU A 202 1.47 14.05 1.23
N THR A 203 1.18 14.64 2.38
CA THR A 203 0.47 13.97 3.49
C THR A 203 -0.79 14.77 3.75
N LEU A 204 -1.97 14.17 3.82
CA LEU A 204 -3.21 14.93 4.01
C LEU A 204 -3.95 14.40 5.24
N HIS A 205 -4.37 15.27 6.16
CA HIS A 205 -5.31 14.85 7.20
C HIS A 205 -6.60 14.35 6.56
N ALA A 206 -7.02 13.15 6.92
CA ALA A 206 -8.30 12.61 6.50
C ALA A 206 -8.74 11.45 7.40
N GLY A 207 -10.05 11.28 7.57
CA GLY A 207 -10.61 10.17 8.33
C GLY A 207 -10.45 10.33 9.85
N GLU A 208 -10.43 11.57 10.35
CA GLU A 208 -10.43 11.87 11.78
C GLU A 208 -11.84 12.27 12.25
N ALA A 209 -12.33 13.42 11.79
CA ALA A 209 -13.66 13.95 12.08
C ALA A 209 -14.65 13.75 10.92
N ASP A 210 -14.18 13.45 9.72
CA ASP A 210 -14.99 12.97 8.59
C ASP A 210 -14.72 11.49 8.29
N GLY A 211 -15.56 10.90 7.43
CA GLY A 211 -15.55 9.48 7.13
C GLY A 211 -14.55 9.06 6.04
N PRO A 212 -14.59 7.78 5.63
CA PRO A 212 -13.66 7.17 4.68
C PRO A 212 -13.71 7.80 3.28
N LYS A 213 -14.78 8.53 2.93
CA LYS A 213 -14.85 9.27 1.67
C LYS A 213 -13.78 10.35 1.54
N ASN A 214 -13.43 11.03 2.64
CA ASN A 214 -12.38 12.03 2.61
C ASN A 214 -10.98 11.38 2.52
N VAL A 215 -10.80 10.20 3.13
CA VAL A 215 -9.59 9.38 2.95
C VAL A 215 -9.45 8.97 1.49
N ALA A 216 -10.49 8.37 0.89
CA ALA A 216 -10.51 8.01 -0.53
C ALA A 216 -10.22 9.22 -1.43
N GLY A 217 -10.84 10.36 -1.14
CA GLY A 217 -10.59 11.60 -1.88
C GLY A 217 -9.16 12.11 -1.74
N SER A 218 -8.52 11.89 -0.61
CA SER A 218 -7.10 12.24 -0.40
C SER A 218 -6.17 11.32 -1.19
N LEU A 219 -6.48 10.02 -1.24
CA LEU A 219 -5.78 9.06 -2.10
C LEU A 219 -5.92 9.42 -3.58
N ASP A 220 -7.13 9.81 -4.02
CA ASP A 220 -7.38 10.26 -5.40
C ASP A 220 -6.57 11.51 -5.76
N LEU A 221 -6.29 12.38 -4.79
CA LEU A 221 -5.46 13.57 -4.94
C LEU A 221 -3.95 13.27 -4.92
N GLY A 222 -3.55 12.01 -4.70
CA GLY A 222 -2.14 11.60 -4.68
C GLY A 222 -1.46 11.69 -3.32
N ALA A 223 -2.23 11.70 -2.21
CA ALA A 223 -1.66 11.62 -0.87
C ALA A 223 -0.77 10.38 -0.71
N MET A 224 0.51 10.59 -0.36
CA MET A 224 1.46 9.51 -0.10
C MET A 224 1.39 8.99 1.32
N ARG A 225 0.86 9.81 2.25
CA ARG A 225 0.54 9.45 3.64
C ARG A 225 -0.80 10.08 4.01
N ILE A 226 -1.48 9.51 5.00
CA ILE A 226 -2.72 10.05 5.55
C ILE A 226 -2.49 10.42 7.01
N GLY A 227 -2.77 11.69 7.35
CA GLY A 227 -2.88 12.13 8.74
C GLY A 227 -4.09 11.46 9.39
N HIS A 228 -3.85 10.71 10.46
CA HIS A 228 -4.83 9.86 11.16
C HIS A 228 -5.33 8.65 10.35
N GLY A 229 -6.34 8.81 9.50
CA GLY A 229 -6.98 7.70 8.79
C GLY A 229 -7.81 6.76 9.66
N VAL A 230 -8.12 7.14 10.89
CA VAL A 230 -8.84 6.34 11.91
C VAL A 230 -10.13 5.76 11.37
N ARG A 231 -10.91 6.52 10.61
CA ARG A 231 -12.24 6.13 10.12
C ARG A 231 -12.24 5.37 8.80
N SER A 232 -11.06 4.99 8.28
CA SER A 232 -10.92 4.22 7.03
C SER A 232 -11.72 2.91 7.02
N ARG A 233 -11.83 2.21 8.15
CA ARG A 233 -12.59 0.95 8.31
C ARG A 233 -14.08 1.04 8.08
N GLU A 234 -14.66 2.24 8.15
CA GLU A 234 -16.09 2.43 7.90
C GLU A 234 -16.45 2.10 6.45
N ASP A 235 -15.46 2.08 5.54
CA ASP A 235 -15.57 1.54 4.19
C ASP A 235 -14.40 0.55 3.94
N PRO A 236 -14.67 -0.76 3.94
CA PRO A 236 -13.65 -1.78 3.71
C PRO A 236 -12.86 -1.60 2.41
N ALA A 237 -13.47 -1.05 1.36
CA ALA A 237 -12.77 -0.83 0.10
C ALA A 237 -11.74 0.30 0.22
N VAL A 238 -12.02 1.32 1.04
CA VAL A 238 -11.07 2.41 1.31
C VAL A 238 -9.90 1.91 2.14
N LEU A 239 -10.17 1.14 3.20
CA LEU A 239 -9.10 0.52 3.99
C LEU A 239 -8.23 -0.40 3.12
N GLN A 240 -8.84 -1.19 2.22
CA GLN A 240 -8.08 -2.05 1.31
C GLN A 240 -7.20 -1.23 0.35
N ARG A 241 -7.68 -0.09 -0.18
CA ARG A 241 -6.85 0.82 -1.00
C ARG A 241 -5.64 1.35 -0.23
N VAL A 242 -5.79 1.66 1.06
CA VAL A 242 -4.67 2.09 1.93
C VAL A 242 -3.65 0.96 2.07
N ILE A 243 -4.10 -0.27 2.31
CA ILE A 243 -3.25 -1.46 2.47
C ILE A 243 -2.52 -1.78 1.17
N ASP A 244 -3.25 -1.95 0.06
CA ASP A 244 -2.68 -2.31 -1.26
C ASP A 244 -1.69 -1.25 -1.77
N GLY A 245 -1.97 0.02 -1.47
CA GLY A 245 -1.09 1.14 -1.81
C GLY A 245 0.08 1.34 -0.85
N CYS A 246 0.19 0.54 0.21
CA CYS A 246 1.17 0.69 1.29
C CYS A 246 1.23 2.13 1.85
N VAL A 247 0.07 2.80 1.93
CA VAL A 247 -0.02 4.21 2.32
C VAL A 247 0.12 4.32 3.84
N PRO A 248 1.17 4.98 4.38
CA PRO A 248 1.34 5.14 5.81
C PRO A 248 0.21 5.96 6.44
N LEU A 249 -0.35 5.45 7.53
CA LEU A 249 -1.31 6.14 8.40
C LEU A 249 -0.59 6.73 9.61
N GLU A 250 -0.55 8.06 9.71
CA GLU A 250 0.06 8.80 10.81
C GLU A 250 -0.94 8.88 12.00
N MET A 251 -1.03 7.81 12.79
CA MET A 251 -2.07 7.63 13.79
C MET A 251 -1.66 8.22 15.15
N CYS A 252 -2.55 9.01 15.76
CA CYS A 252 -2.23 9.80 16.95
C CYS A 252 -3.21 9.43 18.07
N VAL A 253 -2.91 8.39 18.86
CA VAL A 253 -3.90 7.72 19.73
C VAL A 253 -4.48 8.68 20.77
N THR A 254 -3.63 9.47 21.42
CA THR A 254 -4.07 10.46 22.42
C THR A 254 -4.93 11.53 21.77
N SER A 255 -4.51 12.06 20.61
CA SER A 255 -5.27 13.05 19.85
C SER A 255 -6.63 12.50 19.43
N ASN A 256 -6.67 11.31 18.81
CA ASN A 256 -7.90 10.70 18.32
C ASN A 256 -8.93 10.39 19.42
N LEU A 257 -8.47 10.11 20.64
CA LEU A 257 -9.35 10.03 21.81
C LEU A 257 -9.90 11.41 22.21
N GLN A 258 -9.02 12.41 22.29
CA GLN A 258 -9.37 13.76 22.73
C GLN A 258 -10.26 14.50 21.72
N THR A 259 -10.12 14.24 20.42
CA THR A 259 -10.94 14.81 19.36
C THR A 259 -12.26 14.06 19.16
N GLN A 260 -12.46 12.95 19.89
CA GLN A 260 -13.59 12.02 19.75
C GLN A 260 -13.67 11.33 18.38
N ALA A 261 -12.55 11.26 17.66
CA ALA A 261 -12.42 10.40 16.49
C ALA A 261 -12.59 8.91 16.87
N VAL A 262 -12.24 8.55 18.11
CA VAL A 262 -12.61 7.29 18.76
C VAL A 262 -13.22 7.55 20.14
N SER A 263 -14.14 6.69 20.56
CA SER A 263 -14.83 6.83 21.84
C SER A 263 -13.95 6.43 23.04
N CYS A 264 -13.04 5.46 22.82
CA CYS A 264 -12.10 4.99 23.82
C CYS A 264 -10.87 4.33 23.17
N ILE A 265 -9.78 4.23 23.93
CA ILE A 265 -8.51 3.63 23.46
C ILE A 265 -8.68 2.18 22.98
N LYS A 266 -9.60 1.41 23.59
CA LYS A 266 -9.86 0.01 23.19
C LYS A 266 -10.47 -0.12 21.80
N GLU A 267 -11.17 0.92 21.34
CA GLU A 267 -11.79 0.97 20.01
C GLU A 267 -10.86 1.63 18.98
N HIS A 268 -9.65 2.01 19.37
CA HIS A 268 -8.71 2.63 18.47
C HIS A 268 -8.23 1.64 17.39
N PRO A 269 -8.36 1.95 16.10
CA PRO A 269 -8.19 0.95 15.03
C PRO A 269 -6.73 0.68 14.68
N LEU A 270 -5.77 1.33 15.35
CA LEU A 270 -4.34 1.20 15.06
C LEU A 270 -3.86 -0.25 15.02
N VAL A 271 -4.23 -1.07 16.00
CA VAL A 271 -3.84 -2.49 15.99
C VAL A 271 -4.67 -3.32 15.04
N GLU A 272 -5.94 -2.99 14.83
CA GLU A 272 -6.75 -3.64 13.79
C GLU A 272 -6.10 -3.43 12.41
N TYR A 273 -5.70 -2.20 12.09
CA TYR A 273 -5.07 -1.81 10.83
C TYR A 273 -3.72 -2.49 10.65
N TYR A 274 -2.88 -2.47 11.68
CA TYR A 274 -1.63 -3.20 11.67
C TYR A 274 -1.83 -4.71 11.40
N ARG A 275 -2.78 -5.36 12.09
CA ARG A 275 -3.08 -6.80 11.88
C ARG A 275 -3.62 -7.10 10.49
N LYS A 276 -4.26 -6.13 9.83
CA LYS A 276 -4.76 -6.25 8.45
C LYS A 276 -3.68 -5.93 7.40
N GLY A 277 -2.45 -5.64 7.81
CA GLY A 277 -1.33 -5.34 6.90
C GLY A 277 -1.21 -3.85 6.52
N ALA A 278 -1.98 -2.95 7.14
CA ALA A 278 -1.82 -1.51 6.90
C ALA A 278 -0.52 -1.00 7.54
N PHE A 279 0.16 -0.10 6.84
CA PHE A 279 1.34 0.56 7.40
C PHE A 279 0.89 1.69 8.36
N VAL A 280 0.96 1.44 9.66
CA VAL A 280 0.61 2.43 10.70
C VAL A 280 1.87 3.00 11.36
N VAL A 281 1.85 4.30 11.64
CA VAL A 281 2.94 5.02 12.30
C VAL A 281 2.37 5.81 13.48
N PRO A 282 2.62 5.39 14.74
CA PRO A 282 2.22 6.15 15.92
C PRO A 282 2.92 7.53 15.95
N CYS A 283 2.17 8.61 16.16
CA CYS A 283 2.67 9.99 16.19
C CYS A 283 2.03 10.79 17.33
N THR A 284 2.58 11.96 17.68
CA THR A 284 2.11 12.74 18.85
C THR A 284 1.03 13.78 18.54
N ASP A 285 0.95 14.25 17.30
CA ASP A 285 0.11 15.36 16.87
C ASP A 285 0.47 16.69 17.56
N ASN A 286 -0.13 16.93 18.74
CA ASN A 286 0.08 18.14 19.52
C ASN A 286 0.59 17.78 20.93
N PRO A 287 1.87 17.39 21.10
CA PRO A 287 2.36 16.78 22.33
C PRO A 287 2.15 17.62 23.58
N VAL A 288 2.17 18.96 23.47
CA VAL A 288 1.94 19.83 24.63
C VAL A 288 0.45 20.09 24.86
N ILE A 289 -0.33 20.42 23.81
CA ILE A 289 -1.78 20.62 23.93
C ILE A 289 -2.46 19.34 24.40
N SER A 290 -2.15 18.20 23.77
CA SER A 290 -2.68 16.88 24.13
C SER A 290 -2.06 16.29 25.38
N GLN A 291 -0.92 16.80 25.85
CA GLN A 291 -0.09 16.16 26.87
C GLN A 291 0.27 14.72 26.47
N ALA A 292 0.53 14.51 25.18
CA ALA A 292 0.89 13.22 24.60
C ALA A 292 2.40 12.99 24.73
N LEU A 293 2.78 11.76 25.04
CA LEU A 293 4.17 11.32 25.10
C LEU A 293 4.42 10.33 23.97
N ILE A 294 5.49 10.50 23.20
CA ILE A 294 5.81 9.61 22.07
C ILE A 294 6.04 8.17 22.55
N GLU A 295 6.51 7.97 23.77
CA GLU A 295 6.65 6.65 24.39
C GLU A 295 5.29 6.01 24.65
N ALA A 296 4.29 6.80 25.07
CA ALA A 296 2.93 6.31 25.30
C ALA A 296 2.22 5.96 23.97
N GLU A 297 2.46 6.74 22.92
CA GLU A 297 1.99 6.45 21.56
C GLU A 297 2.60 5.15 21.02
N ASN A 298 3.93 4.97 21.14
CA ASN A 298 4.61 3.74 20.75
C ASN A 298 4.24 2.54 21.65
N ALA A 299 4.01 2.76 22.94
CA ALA A 299 3.51 1.74 23.86
C ALA A 299 2.10 1.28 23.49
N SER A 300 1.25 2.16 22.94
CA SER A 300 -0.11 1.80 22.52
C SER A 300 -0.10 0.73 21.42
N LEU A 301 0.83 0.82 20.46
CA LEU A 301 1.08 -0.25 19.49
C LEU A 301 1.55 -1.53 20.20
N THR A 302 2.52 -1.43 21.11
CA THR A 302 3.14 -2.61 21.76
C THR A 302 2.22 -3.35 22.73
N VAL A 303 1.43 -2.64 23.54
CA VAL A 303 0.49 -3.20 24.53
C VAL A 303 -0.68 -3.89 23.83
N GLN A 304 -1.24 -3.27 22.79
CA GLN A 304 -2.34 -3.87 22.03
C GLN A 304 -1.86 -5.04 21.15
N LEU A 305 -0.61 -5.03 20.66
CA LEU A 305 0.03 -6.20 20.03
C LEU A 305 0.31 -7.33 21.04
N THR A 306 0.62 -7.01 22.30
CA THR A 306 0.81 -8.01 23.36
C THR A 306 -0.53 -8.63 23.80
N GLN A 307 -1.61 -7.86 23.79
CA GLN A 307 -2.98 -8.38 23.95
C GLN A 307 -3.42 -9.20 22.74
N ALA A 308 -3.02 -8.82 21.53
CA ALA A 308 -3.19 -9.60 20.29
C ALA A 308 -2.52 -10.97 20.33
N ARG A 309 -1.32 -11.02 20.95
CA ARG A 309 -0.51 -12.24 21.08
C ARG A 309 -1.19 -13.32 21.91
N HIS A 310 -2.21 -12.98 22.70
CA HIS A 310 -3.04 -13.96 23.37
C HIS A 310 -4.16 -14.53 22.48
N GLU A 311 -4.31 -14.06 21.23
CA GLU A 311 -5.41 -14.42 20.35
C GLU A 311 -5.02 -15.11 19.03
N THR A 312 -3.76 -15.16 18.56
CA THR A 312 -3.41 -16.01 17.38
C THR A 312 -1.91 -16.13 17.11
N GLU A 313 -1.49 -17.35 16.70
CA GLU A 313 -0.10 -17.77 16.45
C GLU A 313 0.41 -17.44 15.04
N ASP A 314 -0.49 -17.04 14.13
CA ASP A 314 -0.21 -16.84 12.69
C ASP A 314 0.52 -15.52 12.34
N VAL A 315 0.37 -14.46 13.15
CA VAL A 315 1.00 -13.14 12.91
C VAL A 315 2.54 -13.20 12.96
N ARG A 316 3.09 -14.28 13.53
CA ARG A 316 4.54 -14.52 13.64
C ARG A 316 5.22 -14.81 12.29
N LYS A 317 4.48 -15.35 11.31
CA LYS A 317 5.03 -15.78 10.00
C LYS A 317 5.29 -14.61 9.05
N GLU A 318 4.43 -13.59 9.07
CA GLU A 318 4.48 -12.44 8.14
C GLU A 318 5.51 -11.36 8.55
N LEU A 319 5.88 -11.31 9.83
CA LEU A 319 6.81 -10.34 10.44
C LEU A 319 8.25 -10.38 9.89
N THR A 320 8.62 -11.42 9.12
CA THR A 320 10.01 -11.63 8.70
C THR A 320 10.30 -11.08 7.30
N GLU A 321 9.27 -10.89 6.46
CA GLU A 321 9.47 -10.60 5.02
C GLU A 321 9.47 -9.09 4.70
N THR A 322 8.90 -8.24 5.55
CA THR A 322 8.85 -6.78 5.36
C THR A 322 10.10 -6.01 5.86
N ARG A 323 11.16 -6.73 6.26
CA ARG A 323 12.29 -6.16 7.03
C ARG A 323 13.45 -5.56 6.20
N LEU A 324 13.43 -5.67 4.87
CA LEU A 324 14.58 -5.32 4.03
C LEU A 324 14.91 -3.82 3.97
N GLY A 325 13.91 -2.93 4.16
CA GLY A 325 14.11 -1.48 4.29
C GLY A 325 14.65 -1.06 5.66
N ALA A 326 14.21 -1.73 6.73
CA ALA A 326 14.62 -1.47 8.11
C ALA A 326 16.01 -2.03 8.44
N GLN A 327 16.45 -3.10 7.77
CA GLN A 327 17.78 -3.69 7.96
C GLN A 327 18.91 -2.74 7.52
N THR A 328 18.75 -1.99 6.43
CA THR A 328 19.78 -1.05 5.95
C THR A 328 19.96 0.13 6.91
N LEU A 329 18.90 0.53 7.61
CA LEU A 329 18.94 1.55 8.67
C LEU A 329 19.49 0.97 9.99
N GLN A 330 19.08 -0.25 10.36
CA GLN A 330 19.55 -0.98 11.55
C GLN A 330 21.06 -1.24 11.52
N THR A 331 21.62 -1.62 10.37
CA THR A 331 23.08 -1.83 10.21
C THR A 331 23.87 -0.54 10.36
N ARG A 332 23.41 0.58 9.79
CA ARG A 332 24.06 1.90 9.97
C ARG A 332 23.94 2.44 11.40
N LEU A 333 22.82 2.18 12.06
CA LEU A 333 22.57 2.60 13.45
C LEU A 333 23.44 1.82 14.46
N LEU A 334 23.68 0.52 14.22
CA LEU A 334 24.57 -0.29 15.05
C LEU A 334 26.05 0.12 14.93
N GLU A 335 26.51 0.51 13.73
CA GLU A 335 27.86 1.04 13.52
C GLU A 335 28.07 2.40 14.20
N GLN A 336 27.06 3.27 14.21
CA GLN A 336 27.12 4.57 14.90
C GLN A 336 27.05 4.44 16.42
N TYR A 337 26.26 3.49 16.93
CA TYR A 337 26.13 3.24 18.37
C TYR A 337 27.44 2.75 19.01
N GLY A 338 28.19 1.85 18.32
CA GLY A 338 29.49 1.39 18.78
C GLY A 338 30.54 2.51 18.90
N GLN A 339 30.42 3.58 18.10
CA GLN A 339 31.32 4.74 18.18
C GLN A 339 30.93 5.72 19.30
N LEU A 340 29.65 5.79 19.67
CA LEU A 340 29.15 6.68 20.74
C LEU A 340 29.43 6.11 22.13
N GLU A 341 29.30 4.79 22.32
CA GLU A 341 29.60 4.12 23.59
C GLU A 341 31.08 4.28 23.99
N SER A 342 31.98 4.15 23.00
CA SER A 342 33.42 4.40 23.14
C SER A 342 33.75 5.84 23.60
N LYS A 343 33.03 6.84 23.07
CA LYS A 343 33.25 8.25 23.42
C LYS A 343 32.69 8.61 24.80
N ALA A 344 31.54 8.05 25.17
CA ALA A 344 30.91 8.29 26.48
C ALA A 344 31.76 7.73 27.63
N SER A 345 32.31 6.52 27.49
CA SER A 345 33.23 5.94 28.50
C SER A 345 34.48 6.79 28.71
N ALA A 346 35.08 7.32 27.63
CA ALA A 346 36.28 8.16 27.72
C ALA A 346 35.99 9.53 28.40
N ALA A 347 34.80 10.09 28.19
CA ALA A 347 34.40 11.36 28.81
C ALA A 347 34.17 11.21 30.33
N VAL A 348 33.54 10.11 30.76
CA VAL A 348 33.30 9.82 32.18
C VAL A 348 34.62 9.58 32.93
N GLU A 349 35.56 8.84 32.34
CA GLU A 349 36.87 8.63 32.96
C GLU A 349 37.67 9.93 33.11
N LYS A 350 37.55 10.85 32.15
CA LYS A 350 38.20 12.17 32.19
C LYS A 350 37.63 13.05 33.31
N GLU A 351 36.31 13.05 33.52
CA GLU A 351 35.69 13.85 34.59
C GLU A 351 35.98 13.26 35.98
N ILE A 352 36.04 11.93 36.11
CA ILE A 352 36.49 11.26 37.35
C ILE A 352 37.94 11.62 37.68
N ALA A 353 38.82 11.70 36.68
CA ALA A 353 40.21 12.10 36.88
C ALA A 353 40.34 13.56 37.35
N LYS A 354 39.55 14.47 36.76
CA LYS A 354 39.49 15.88 37.14
C LYS A 354 38.98 16.08 38.58
N LEU A 355 37.89 15.40 38.96
CA LEU A 355 37.34 15.45 40.32
C LEU A 355 38.32 14.89 41.37
N ARG A 356 39.16 13.91 41.00
CA ARG A 356 40.22 13.40 41.88
C ARG A 356 41.35 14.41 42.08
N GLN A 357 41.69 15.18 41.04
CA GLN A 357 42.69 16.24 41.12
C GLN A 357 42.19 17.41 42.00
N GLU A 358 40.97 17.89 41.77
CA GLU A 358 40.34 18.96 42.57
C GLU A 358 40.21 18.57 44.05
N ARG A 359 39.96 17.29 44.34
CA ARG A 359 39.94 16.75 45.71
C ARG A 359 41.34 16.71 46.34
N ALA A 360 42.39 16.41 45.58
CA ALA A 360 43.76 16.40 46.08
C ALA A 360 44.25 17.83 46.41
N GLU A 361 43.81 18.81 45.62
CA GLU A 361 44.19 20.22 45.77
C GLU A 361 43.42 20.94 46.90
N SER A 362 42.19 20.51 47.23
CA SER A 362 41.32 21.20 48.19
C SER A 362 41.57 20.89 49.67
N GLY A 363 42.44 19.93 50.01
CA GLY A 363 42.85 19.65 51.40
C GLY A 363 41.75 19.21 52.37
N LEU A 364 40.51 19.01 51.90
CA LEU A 364 39.35 18.60 52.68
C LEU A 364 39.54 17.19 53.26
N ARG A 365 39.75 17.11 54.58
CA ARG A 365 39.69 15.84 55.30
C ARG A 365 38.25 15.52 55.66
N VAL A 366 37.72 14.49 55.01
CA VAL A 366 36.46 13.83 55.37
C VAL A 366 36.64 13.25 56.79
N ASP A 367 35.69 13.49 57.68
CA ASP A 367 35.73 12.93 59.03
C ASP A 367 35.68 11.39 58.98
N ALA A 368 36.18 10.76 60.05
CA ALA A 368 36.39 9.31 60.09
C ALA A 368 35.10 8.49 59.97
N ASP A 369 33.94 9.08 60.30
CA ASP A 369 32.65 8.39 60.27
C ASP A 369 32.04 8.47 58.86
N THR A 370 32.14 9.64 58.21
CA THR A 370 31.79 9.78 56.79
C THR A 370 32.70 8.94 55.90
N ALA A 371 34.00 8.85 56.21
CA ALA A 371 34.94 7.99 55.48
C ALA A 371 34.62 6.49 55.64
N ARG A 372 34.13 6.07 56.81
CA ARG A 372 33.69 4.69 57.07
C ARG A 372 32.40 4.36 56.32
N ALA A 373 31.39 5.21 56.43
CA ALA A 373 30.11 5.04 55.74
C ALA A 373 30.28 4.98 54.22
N TRP A 374 31.17 5.82 53.68
CA TRP A 374 31.47 5.80 52.24
C TRP A 374 32.22 4.53 51.82
N GLN A 375 33.05 3.96 52.70
CA GLN A 375 33.77 2.74 52.39
C GLN A 375 32.90 1.48 52.51
N GLU A 376 31.98 1.46 53.47
CA GLU A 376 30.94 0.43 53.57
C GLU A 376 30.02 0.45 52.34
N GLU A 377 29.59 1.64 51.92
CA GLU A 377 28.76 1.81 50.72
C GLU A 377 29.51 1.46 49.44
N LYS A 378 30.80 1.77 49.34
CA LYS A 378 31.65 1.39 48.20
C LYS A 378 31.86 -0.12 48.11
N GLU A 379 32.05 -0.82 49.23
CA GLU A 379 32.18 -2.28 49.25
C GLU A 379 30.82 -2.97 48.97
N ARG A 380 29.70 -2.40 49.44
CA ARG A 380 28.34 -2.84 49.07
C ARG A 380 28.11 -2.73 47.56
N LEU A 381 28.41 -1.57 46.98
CA LEU A 381 28.25 -1.31 45.54
C LEU A 381 29.20 -2.16 44.68
N LYS A 382 30.43 -2.43 45.13
CA LYS A 382 31.34 -3.37 44.45
C LYS A 382 30.78 -4.79 44.42
N GLY A 383 30.26 -5.29 45.55
CA GLY A 383 29.62 -6.60 45.62
C GLY A 383 28.42 -6.72 44.68
N GLU A 384 27.57 -5.69 44.63
CA GLU A 384 26.43 -5.63 43.71
C GLU A 384 26.87 -5.58 42.24
N THR A 385 27.91 -4.81 41.92
CA THR A 385 28.45 -4.70 40.56
C THR A 385 29.12 -6.00 40.09
N GLU A 386 29.77 -6.75 40.99
CA GLU A 386 30.45 -8.00 40.65
C GLU A 386 29.46 -9.17 40.46
N VAL A 387 28.39 -9.21 41.25
CA VAL A 387 27.26 -10.13 41.04
C VAL A 387 26.53 -9.79 39.73
N GLN A 388 26.30 -8.52 39.44
CA GLN A 388 25.70 -8.06 38.18
C GLN A 388 26.59 -8.41 36.98
N ARG A 389 27.91 -8.18 37.06
CA ARG A 389 28.86 -8.50 35.99
C ARG A 389 28.96 -10.00 35.73
N THR A 390 28.95 -10.83 36.77
CA THR A 390 28.95 -12.29 36.65
C THR A 390 27.65 -12.79 36.01
N THR A 391 26.51 -12.21 36.41
CA THR A 391 25.20 -12.52 35.83
C THR A 391 25.13 -12.10 34.36
N ILE A 392 25.59 -10.90 34.02
CA ILE A 392 25.64 -10.39 32.64
C ILE A 392 26.54 -11.26 31.76
N ASN A 393 27.70 -11.68 32.26
CA ASN A 393 28.60 -12.56 31.51
C ASN A 393 28.00 -13.97 31.31
N GLY A 394 27.28 -14.50 32.29
CA GLY A 394 26.53 -15.75 32.15
C GLY A 394 25.39 -15.67 31.12
N LEU A 395 24.69 -14.53 31.09
CA LEU A 395 23.64 -14.24 30.10
C LEU A 395 24.23 -14.06 28.70
N ARG A 396 25.33 -13.32 28.54
CA ARG A 396 26.03 -13.16 27.26
C ARG A 396 26.50 -14.50 26.68
N ALA A 397 27.06 -15.37 27.51
CA ALA A 397 27.47 -16.71 27.08
C ALA A 397 26.27 -17.60 26.70
N THR A 398 25.09 -17.36 27.28
CA THR A 398 23.86 -18.08 26.93
C THR A 398 23.25 -17.55 25.64
N ILE A 399 23.24 -16.22 25.46
CA ILE A 399 22.81 -15.56 24.22
C ILE A 399 23.68 -16.03 23.04
N ALA A 400 25.01 -16.02 23.17
CA ALA A 400 25.91 -16.47 22.11
C ALA A 400 25.69 -17.94 21.70
N ARG A 401 25.30 -18.82 22.64
CA ARG A 401 24.94 -20.21 22.33
C ARG A 401 23.61 -20.33 21.60
N ILE A 402 22.65 -19.47 21.92
CA ILE A 402 21.34 -19.42 21.25
C ILE A 402 21.53 -18.85 19.83
N GLU A 403 22.30 -17.79 19.67
CA GLU A 403 22.63 -17.18 18.37
C GLU A 403 23.30 -18.19 17.43
N ALA A 404 24.34 -18.89 17.89
CA ALA A 404 25.02 -19.91 17.08
C ALA A 404 24.08 -21.07 16.69
N ARG A 405 23.14 -21.44 17.57
CA ARG A 405 22.12 -22.45 17.25
C ARG A 405 21.09 -21.93 16.25
N MET A 406 20.69 -20.67 16.35
CA MET A 406 19.78 -20.03 15.39
C MET A 406 20.42 -19.89 14.01
N GLU A 407 21.69 -19.53 13.92
CA GLU A 407 22.42 -19.46 12.65
C GLU A 407 22.44 -20.81 11.92
N GLY A 408 22.74 -21.91 12.62
CA GLY A 408 22.72 -23.25 12.03
C GLY A 408 21.33 -23.67 11.53
N LEU A 409 20.26 -23.29 12.24
CA LEU A 409 18.89 -23.58 11.83
C LEU A 409 18.44 -22.72 10.63
N LEU A 410 18.90 -21.47 10.55
CA LEU A 410 18.64 -20.59 9.41
C LEU A 410 19.33 -21.08 8.12
N GLU A 411 20.52 -21.65 8.23
CA GLU A 411 21.20 -22.28 7.08
C GLU A 411 20.48 -23.52 6.56
N GLU A 412 19.91 -24.32 7.45
CA GLU A 412 19.12 -25.52 7.10
C GLU A 412 17.80 -25.13 6.44
N LEU A 413 17.06 -24.19 7.04
CA LEU A 413 15.82 -23.63 6.46
C LEU A 413 16.07 -22.98 5.09
N GLY A 414 17.22 -22.30 4.94
CA GLY A 414 17.64 -21.72 3.67
C GLY A 414 17.90 -22.77 2.56
N ARG A 415 18.34 -23.98 2.91
CA ARG A 415 18.48 -25.10 1.94
C ARG A 415 17.12 -25.63 1.52
N GLU A 416 16.22 -25.89 2.47
CA GLU A 416 14.88 -26.42 2.21
C GLU A 416 14.04 -25.46 1.35
N ARG A 417 14.12 -24.14 1.61
CA ARG A 417 13.45 -23.12 0.78
C ARG A 417 13.91 -23.08 -0.68
N ARG A 418 15.20 -23.33 -0.93
CA ARG A 418 15.73 -23.39 -2.31
C ARG A 418 15.20 -24.61 -3.05
N GLU A 419 15.11 -25.75 -2.37
CA GLU A 419 14.54 -26.98 -2.93
C GLU A 419 13.04 -26.80 -3.24
N ARG A 420 12.29 -26.15 -2.34
CA ARG A 420 10.89 -25.78 -2.58
C ARG A 420 10.71 -24.86 -3.79
N THR A 421 11.52 -23.80 -3.89
CA THR A 421 11.44 -22.83 -5.00
C THR A 421 11.69 -23.50 -6.36
N ASP A 422 12.63 -24.45 -6.42
CA ASP A 422 12.91 -25.23 -7.63
C ASP A 422 11.71 -26.12 -8.03
N LEU A 423 11.04 -26.75 -7.06
CA LEU A 423 9.84 -27.55 -7.30
C LEU A 423 8.63 -26.71 -7.73
N GLU A 424 8.40 -25.55 -7.11
CA GLU A 424 7.33 -24.61 -7.50
C GLU A 424 7.55 -24.08 -8.93
N THR A 425 8.81 -23.79 -9.29
CA THR A 425 9.18 -23.37 -10.66
C THR A 425 8.87 -24.48 -11.68
N LYS A 426 9.22 -25.74 -11.36
CA LYS A 426 8.89 -26.89 -12.20
C LYS A 426 7.39 -27.07 -12.36
N LEU A 427 6.60 -26.87 -11.30
CA LEU A 427 5.15 -26.99 -11.34
C LEU A 427 4.52 -25.90 -12.23
N SER A 428 5.01 -24.66 -12.14
CA SER A 428 4.54 -23.54 -12.97
C SER A 428 4.77 -23.77 -14.48
N VAL A 429 5.92 -24.34 -14.86
CA VAL A 429 6.21 -24.70 -16.26
C VAL A 429 5.23 -25.77 -16.78
N VAL A 430 4.84 -26.71 -15.92
CA VAL A 430 3.87 -27.73 -16.28
C VAL A 430 2.47 -27.15 -16.43
N ASP A 431 2.00 -26.33 -15.49
CA ASP A 431 0.68 -25.70 -15.57
C ASP A 431 0.55 -24.85 -16.85
N ALA A 432 1.60 -24.10 -17.22
CA ALA A 432 1.63 -23.35 -18.48
C ALA A 432 1.58 -24.25 -19.73
N SER A 433 2.24 -25.41 -19.69
CA SER A 433 2.21 -26.38 -20.80
C SER A 433 0.83 -27.04 -20.94
N LEU A 434 0.16 -27.30 -19.82
CA LEU A 434 -1.19 -27.86 -19.79
C LEU A 434 -2.23 -26.87 -20.34
N ASP A 435 -2.11 -25.60 -20.00
CA ASP A 435 -3.02 -24.57 -20.51
C ASP A 435 -2.82 -24.31 -22.00
N ALA A 436 -1.57 -24.30 -22.49
CA ALA A 436 -1.30 -24.22 -23.93
C ALA A 436 -1.93 -25.39 -24.72
N ALA A 437 -1.86 -26.62 -24.18
CA ALA A 437 -2.47 -27.79 -24.80
C ALA A 437 -4.01 -27.72 -24.84
N LYS A 438 -4.64 -27.20 -23.78
CA LYS A 438 -6.11 -26.96 -23.75
C LYS A 438 -6.53 -25.93 -24.80
N ASP A 439 -5.77 -24.86 -24.96
CA ASP A 439 -6.07 -23.80 -25.93
C ASP A 439 -5.98 -24.31 -27.37
N GLU A 440 -4.98 -25.14 -27.68
CA GLU A 440 -4.82 -25.76 -29.00
C GLU A 440 -5.97 -26.74 -29.29
N PHE A 441 -6.36 -27.57 -28.31
CA PHE A 441 -7.51 -28.47 -28.42
C PHE A 441 -8.82 -27.70 -28.69
N ASN A 442 -9.07 -26.62 -27.94
CA ASN A 442 -10.27 -25.80 -28.07
C ASN A 442 -10.34 -25.12 -29.46
N ARG A 443 -9.21 -24.66 -29.98
CA ARG A 443 -9.13 -24.05 -31.31
C ARG A 443 -9.47 -25.06 -32.40
N ALA A 444 -8.87 -26.25 -32.36
CA ALA A 444 -9.14 -27.31 -33.34
C ALA A 444 -10.62 -27.75 -33.31
N ALA A 445 -11.24 -27.82 -32.13
CA ALA A 445 -12.65 -28.12 -31.97
C ALA A 445 -13.57 -27.04 -32.59
N GLN A 446 -13.24 -25.76 -32.41
CA GLN A 446 -13.99 -24.64 -33.00
C GLN A 446 -13.89 -24.61 -34.52
N GLU A 447 -12.71 -24.82 -35.08
CA GLU A 447 -12.50 -24.87 -36.53
C GLU A 447 -13.28 -26.03 -37.17
N THR A 448 -13.30 -27.19 -36.50
CA THR A 448 -14.06 -28.36 -36.97
C THR A 448 -15.57 -28.08 -36.99
N LEU A 449 -16.10 -27.42 -35.97
CA LEU A 449 -17.51 -27.03 -35.92
C LEU A 449 -17.88 -26.05 -37.04
N LEU A 450 -16.99 -25.12 -37.39
CA LEU A 450 -17.19 -24.18 -38.50
C LEU A 450 -17.27 -24.94 -39.84
N LEU A 451 -16.32 -25.85 -40.09
CA LEU A 451 -16.29 -26.67 -41.30
C LEU A 451 -17.54 -27.55 -41.45
N GLN A 452 -18.05 -28.10 -40.34
CA GLN A 452 -19.30 -28.87 -40.33
C GLN A 452 -20.51 -28.02 -40.76
N ARG A 453 -20.62 -26.78 -40.27
CA ARG A 453 -21.70 -25.85 -40.69
C ARG A 453 -21.60 -25.48 -42.16
N GLU A 454 -20.40 -25.22 -42.66
CA GLU A 454 -20.22 -24.91 -44.07
C GLU A 454 -20.54 -26.11 -44.99
N ARG A 455 -20.31 -27.34 -44.51
CA ARG A 455 -20.70 -28.56 -45.21
C ARG A 455 -22.22 -28.72 -45.26
N GLU A 456 -22.93 -28.40 -44.17
CA GLU A 456 -24.39 -28.44 -44.13
C GLU A 456 -25.01 -27.44 -45.13
N ASP A 457 -24.52 -26.19 -45.17
CA ASP A 457 -24.95 -25.18 -46.17
C ASP A 457 -24.68 -25.66 -47.60
N MET A 458 -23.52 -26.30 -47.82
CA MET A 458 -23.17 -26.87 -49.13
C MET A 458 -24.09 -28.03 -49.53
N ALA A 459 -24.47 -28.90 -48.59
CA ALA A 459 -25.40 -30.00 -48.84
C ALA A 459 -26.80 -29.48 -49.22
N GLU A 460 -27.27 -28.39 -48.58
CA GLU A 460 -28.54 -27.74 -48.92
C GLU A 460 -28.52 -27.15 -50.35
N ARG A 461 -27.40 -26.51 -50.73
CA ARG A 461 -27.20 -26.02 -52.10
C ARG A 461 -27.20 -27.16 -53.11
N LEU A 462 -26.53 -28.28 -52.81
CA LEU A 462 -26.46 -29.45 -53.68
C LEU A 462 -27.84 -30.08 -53.90
N ASP A 463 -28.63 -30.21 -52.84
CA ASP A 463 -30.02 -30.70 -52.92
C ASP A 463 -30.89 -29.78 -53.78
N THR A 464 -30.75 -28.46 -53.60
CA THR A 464 -31.47 -27.45 -54.38
C THR A 464 -31.15 -27.55 -55.88
N VAL A 465 -29.87 -27.61 -56.24
CA VAL A 465 -29.43 -27.75 -57.64
C VAL A 465 -29.90 -29.07 -58.25
N THR A 466 -29.87 -30.16 -57.47
CA THR A 466 -30.33 -31.49 -57.91
C THR A 466 -31.83 -31.49 -58.20
N ARG A 467 -32.66 -30.90 -57.33
CA ARG A 467 -34.11 -30.78 -57.54
C ARG A 467 -34.45 -29.96 -58.78
N LEU A 468 -33.75 -28.85 -59.01
CA LEU A 468 -33.92 -28.01 -60.21
C LEU A 468 -33.57 -28.78 -61.50
N LYS A 469 -32.47 -29.54 -61.48
CA LYS A 469 -32.10 -30.38 -62.63
C LYS A 469 -33.16 -31.43 -62.94
N GLN A 470 -33.72 -32.10 -61.91
CA GLN A 470 -34.76 -33.10 -62.10
C GLN A 470 -36.05 -32.52 -62.70
N SER A 471 -36.53 -31.39 -62.17
CA SER A 471 -37.79 -30.78 -62.64
C SER A 471 -37.71 -30.32 -64.09
N GLU A 472 -36.58 -29.72 -64.49
CA GLU A 472 -36.38 -29.27 -65.86
C GLU A 472 -36.12 -30.42 -66.84
N THR A 473 -35.44 -31.49 -66.40
CA THR A 473 -35.26 -32.71 -67.22
C THR A 473 -36.62 -33.35 -67.53
N GLU A 474 -37.53 -33.39 -66.57
CA GLU A 474 -38.90 -33.87 -66.80
C GLU A 474 -39.69 -32.93 -67.72
N ALA A 475 -39.55 -31.61 -67.54
CA ALA A 475 -40.15 -30.63 -68.46
C ALA A 475 -39.64 -30.78 -69.91
N LEU A 476 -38.34 -31.05 -70.08
CA LEU A 476 -37.70 -31.34 -71.37
C LEU A 476 -38.21 -32.64 -72.00
N LYS A 477 -38.33 -33.71 -71.22
CA LYS A 477 -38.90 -34.99 -71.69
C LYS A 477 -40.35 -34.79 -72.13
N GLN A 478 -41.14 -34.03 -71.36
CA GLN A 478 -42.53 -33.72 -71.70
C GLN A 478 -42.62 -32.92 -73.00
N ALA A 479 -41.83 -31.85 -73.14
CA ALA A 479 -41.80 -31.03 -74.35
C ALA A 479 -41.35 -31.82 -75.59
N LEU A 480 -40.39 -32.74 -75.42
CA LEU A 480 -39.93 -33.63 -76.49
C LEU A 480 -41.02 -34.63 -76.91
N GLU A 481 -41.76 -35.18 -75.95
CA GLU A 481 -42.88 -36.08 -76.24
C GLU A 481 -44.00 -35.34 -76.95
N GLU A 482 -44.41 -34.15 -76.47
CA GLU A 482 -45.41 -33.28 -77.12
C GLU A 482 -45.01 -32.91 -78.58
N ALA A 483 -43.73 -32.63 -78.81
CA ALA A 483 -43.19 -32.40 -80.14
C ALA A 483 -43.28 -33.66 -81.03
N ARG A 484 -42.98 -34.85 -80.48
CA ARG A 484 -43.09 -36.13 -81.20
C ARG A 484 -44.53 -36.48 -81.57
N THR A 485 -45.50 -36.27 -80.67
CA THR A 485 -46.94 -36.48 -80.96
C THR A 485 -47.42 -35.53 -82.06
N SER A 486 -47.00 -34.25 -81.98
CA SER A 486 -47.33 -33.23 -82.99
C SER A 486 -46.77 -33.59 -84.37
N THR A 487 -45.53 -34.11 -84.43
CA THR A 487 -44.89 -34.54 -85.69
C THR A 487 -45.53 -35.81 -86.28
N ARG A 488 -46.03 -36.73 -85.42
CA ARG A 488 -46.79 -37.92 -85.85
C ARG A 488 -48.12 -37.54 -86.50
N ASN A 489 -48.82 -36.54 -85.96
CA ASN A 489 -50.09 -36.04 -86.49
C ASN A 489 -49.93 -35.35 -87.85
N VAL A 490 -48.79 -34.72 -88.13
CA VAL A 490 -48.47 -34.12 -89.45
C VAL A 490 -48.29 -35.19 -90.54
N ARG A 491 -47.87 -36.42 -90.19
CA ARG A 491 -47.70 -37.52 -91.18
C ARG A 491 -49.01 -38.19 -91.60
N VAL A 492 -50.11 -37.99 -90.87
CA VAL A 492 -51.41 -38.67 -91.11
C VAL A 492 -52.32 -37.89 -92.07
N TYR A 493 -52.12 -36.58 -92.23
CA TYR A 493 -52.90 -35.76 -93.15
C TYR A 493 -52.06 -35.29 -94.34
N GLY A 494 -52.23 -35.97 -95.48
CA GLY A 494 -51.78 -35.47 -96.76
C GLY A 494 -52.61 -34.26 -97.20
N THR A 495 -51.90 -33.24 -97.69
CA THR A 495 -52.36 -32.07 -98.47
C THR A 495 -52.71 -30.76 -97.74
N THR A 496 -52.00 -29.73 -98.21
CA THR A 496 -52.29 -28.28 -98.31
C THR A 496 -52.43 -27.42 -97.04
N GLN A 497 -51.37 -26.62 -96.83
CA GLN A 497 -51.13 -25.50 -95.90
C GLN A 497 -50.94 -25.84 -94.40
N PRO A 498 -49.80 -25.43 -93.79
CA PRO A 498 -49.61 -25.59 -92.35
C PRO A 498 -50.53 -24.63 -91.56
N PRO A 499 -51.14 -25.06 -90.46
CA PRO A 499 -51.99 -24.17 -89.64
C PRO A 499 -51.14 -23.09 -88.93
N PRO A 500 -51.68 -21.87 -88.66
CA PRO A 500 -50.90 -20.70 -88.23
C PRO A 500 -50.45 -20.70 -86.77
N SER A 501 -50.37 -21.84 -86.10
CA SER A 501 -50.07 -21.90 -84.65
C SER A 501 -49.10 -23.01 -84.24
N LEU A 502 -48.41 -23.67 -85.18
CA LEU A 502 -47.35 -24.62 -84.83
C LEU A 502 -46.00 -23.89 -84.75
N PRO A 503 -45.25 -24.00 -83.64
CA PRO A 503 -43.92 -23.43 -83.52
C PRO A 503 -43.03 -23.89 -84.68
N ASN A 504 -42.36 -22.96 -85.36
CA ASN A 504 -41.42 -23.27 -86.42
C ASN A 504 -40.39 -24.29 -85.90
N ILE A 505 -40.14 -25.37 -86.64
CA ILE A 505 -39.16 -26.41 -86.28
C ILE A 505 -37.80 -25.78 -85.93
N SER A 506 -37.41 -24.70 -86.62
CA SER A 506 -36.19 -23.95 -86.30
C SER A 506 -36.20 -23.35 -84.90
N TYR A 507 -37.34 -22.85 -84.42
CA TYR A 507 -37.49 -22.32 -83.05
C TYR A 507 -37.39 -23.43 -82.00
N LEU A 508 -38.00 -24.59 -82.26
CA LEU A 508 -37.89 -25.76 -81.38
C LEU A 508 -36.45 -26.26 -81.29
N VAL A 509 -35.73 -26.35 -82.42
CA VAL A 509 -34.32 -26.74 -82.45
C VAL A 509 -33.45 -25.72 -81.69
N SER A 510 -33.65 -24.42 -81.89
CA SER A 510 -32.92 -23.39 -81.13
C SER A 510 -33.21 -23.45 -79.63
N ARG A 511 -34.46 -23.72 -79.23
CA ARG A 511 -34.84 -23.86 -77.82
C ARG A 511 -34.25 -25.12 -77.19
N ILE A 512 -34.21 -26.24 -77.93
CA ILE A 512 -33.55 -27.47 -77.50
C ILE A 512 -32.05 -27.24 -77.28
N ASN A 513 -31.37 -26.59 -78.23
CA ASN A 513 -29.93 -26.32 -78.11
C ASN A 513 -29.59 -25.37 -76.93
N ALA A 514 -30.45 -24.38 -76.67
CA ALA A 514 -30.29 -23.48 -75.52
C ALA A 514 -30.45 -24.23 -74.19
N LEU A 515 -31.46 -25.10 -74.09
CA LEU A 515 -31.69 -25.92 -72.89
C LEU A 515 -30.59 -26.97 -72.70
N ASP A 516 -30.07 -27.57 -73.77
CA ASP A 516 -28.94 -28.50 -73.72
C ASP A 516 -27.67 -27.81 -73.19
N SER A 517 -27.42 -26.56 -73.63
CA SER A 517 -26.32 -25.73 -73.12
C SER A 517 -26.48 -25.37 -71.65
N GLU A 518 -27.70 -25.04 -71.20
CA GLU A 518 -28.01 -24.78 -69.78
C GLU A 518 -27.84 -26.03 -68.90
N LEU A 519 -28.19 -27.21 -69.43
CA LEU A 519 -28.06 -28.49 -68.73
C LEU A 519 -26.58 -28.87 -68.57
N VAL A 520 -25.75 -28.66 -69.60
CA VAL A 520 -24.29 -28.85 -69.54
C VAL A 520 -23.63 -27.90 -68.53
N ALA A 521 -24.04 -26.63 -68.48
CA ALA A 521 -23.52 -25.66 -67.53
C ALA A 521 -23.84 -26.05 -66.07
N ARG A 522 -25.04 -26.56 -65.82
CA ARG A 522 -25.45 -27.06 -64.49
C ARG A 522 -24.78 -28.37 -64.11
N ASP A 523 -24.54 -29.28 -65.07
CA ASP A 523 -23.75 -30.50 -64.82
C ASP A 523 -22.32 -30.17 -64.42
N THR A 524 -21.75 -29.15 -65.04
CA THR A 524 -20.44 -28.61 -64.66
C THR A 524 -20.47 -28.05 -63.24
N THR A 525 -21.51 -27.28 -62.89
CA THR A 525 -21.68 -26.70 -61.54
C THR A 525 -21.88 -27.78 -60.48
N LEU A 526 -22.68 -28.81 -60.77
CA LEU A 526 -22.92 -29.94 -59.87
C LEU A 526 -21.61 -30.70 -59.61
N THR A 527 -20.84 -30.97 -60.67
CA THR A 527 -19.54 -31.64 -60.58
C THR A 527 -18.55 -30.85 -59.71
N GLN A 528 -18.55 -29.52 -59.82
CA GLN A 528 -17.72 -28.63 -59.00
C GLN A 528 -18.14 -28.67 -57.53
N LEU A 529 -19.44 -28.54 -57.23
CA LEU A 529 -19.95 -28.62 -55.86
C LEU A 529 -19.70 -30.00 -55.22
N GLU A 530 -19.83 -31.09 -55.99
CA GLU A 530 -19.49 -32.44 -55.53
C GLU A 530 -17.99 -32.63 -55.29
N ALA A 531 -17.12 -31.91 -56.01
CA ALA A 531 -15.69 -31.89 -55.75
C ALA A 531 -15.38 -31.12 -54.46
N GLU A 532 -15.93 -29.91 -54.31
CA GLU A 532 -15.76 -29.09 -53.10
C GLU A 532 -16.29 -29.79 -51.83
N ALA A 533 -17.43 -30.49 -51.92
CA ALA A 533 -17.98 -31.26 -50.81
C ALA A 533 -17.05 -32.41 -50.38
N ARG A 534 -16.42 -33.09 -51.35
CA ARG A 534 -15.43 -34.13 -51.08
C ARG A 534 -14.17 -33.57 -50.42
N ASP A 535 -13.71 -32.41 -50.85
CA ASP A 535 -12.54 -31.74 -50.26
C ASP A 535 -12.83 -31.30 -48.81
N LYS A 536 -14.04 -30.76 -48.53
CA LYS A 536 -14.46 -30.42 -47.16
C LYS A 536 -14.61 -31.66 -46.28
N ASP A 537 -15.18 -32.75 -46.80
CA ASP A 537 -15.26 -34.03 -46.07
C ASP A 537 -13.88 -34.59 -45.73
N ALA A 538 -12.88 -34.39 -46.60
CA ALA A 538 -11.50 -34.77 -46.35
C ALA A 538 -10.87 -33.91 -45.24
N LEU A 539 -11.06 -32.58 -45.27
CA LEU A 539 -10.59 -31.66 -44.24
C LEU A 539 -11.22 -31.93 -42.88
N ILE A 540 -12.53 -32.19 -42.82
CA ILE A 540 -13.23 -32.55 -41.57
C ILE A 540 -12.63 -33.85 -40.99
N LYS A 541 -12.40 -34.87 -41.82
CA LYS A 541 -11.76 -36.12 -41.37
C LYS A 541 -10.34 -35.91 -40.84
N GLU A 542 -9.58 -35.04 -41.48
CA GLU A 542 -8.23 -34.66 -41.05
C GLU A 542 -8.26 -33.97 -39.68
N ARG A 543 -9.13 -32.97 -39.50
CA ARG A 543 -9.28 -32.25 -38.23
C ARG A 543 -9.85 -33.12 -37.11
N GLU A 544 -10.79 -34.00 -37.40
CA GLU A 544 -11.25 -35.00 -36.42
C GLU A 544 -10.13 -35.97 -36.02
N ALA A 545 -9.24 -36.34 -36.95
CA ALA A 545 -8.07 -37.17 -36.65
C ALA A 545 -7.05 -36.41 -35.79
N GLU A 546 -6.88 -35.11 -36.03
CA GLU A 546 -6.06 -34.21 -35.21
C GLU A 546 -6.63 -34.05 -33.80
N ILE A 547 -7.93 -33.80 -33.64
CA ILE A 547 -8.60 -33.76 -32.32
C ILE A 547 -8.42 -35.08 -31.58
N ARG A 548 -8.55 -36.23 -32.25
CA ARG A 548 -8.29 -37.54 -31.63
C ARG A 548 -6.83 -37.71 -31.21
N ARG A 549 -5.87 -37.20 -31.99
CA ARG A 549 -4.44 -37.21 -31.62
C ARG A 549 -4.16 -36.30 -30.44
N LEU A 550 -4.70 -35.07 -30.44
CA LEU A 550 -4.55 -34.11 -29.35
C LEU A 550 -5.23 -34.61 -28.07
N GLY A 551 -6.42 -35.20 -28.18
CA GLY A 551 -7.11 -35.84 -27.06
C GLY A 551 -6.29 -36.99 -26.46
N LYS A 552 -5.71 -37.85 -27.30
CA LYS A 552 -4.81 -38.91 -26.83
C LYS A 552 -3.51 -38.37 -26.23
N ALA A 553 -2.91 -37.33 -26.81
CA ALA A 553 -1.73 -36.68 -26.25
C ALA A 553 -2.04 -36.01 -24.90
N ASN A 554 -3.24 -35.45 -24.73
CA ASN A 554 -3.70 -34.87 -23.48
C ASN A 554 -3.97 -35.95 -22.42
N GLU A 555 -4.54 -37.10 -22.81
CA GLU A 555 -4.66 -38.28 -21.94
C GLU A 555 -3.29 -38.86 -21.54
N GLU A 556 -2.34 -38.96 -22.47
CA GLU A 556 -0.97 -39.43 -22.21
C GLU A 556 -0.18 -38.43 -21.32
N LEU A 557 -0.40 -37.12 -21.49
CA LEU A 557 0.09 -36.08 -20.58
C LEU A 557 -0.51 -36.29 -19.19
N LEU A 558 -1.84 -36.39 -19.06
CA LEU A 558 -2.54 -36.62 -17.79
C LEU A 558 -2.12 -37.92 -17.10
N ASP A 559 -1.86 -39.01 -17.84
CA ASP A 559 -1.36 -40.27 -17.29
C ASP A 559 0.12 -40.17 -16.86
N GLY A 560 0.95 -39.41 -17.60
CA GLY A 560 2.30 -39.01 -17.18
C GLY A 560 2.31 -38.08 -15.96
N PHE A 561 1.17 -37.45 -15.65
CA PHE A 561 0.98 -36.51 -14.55
C PHE A 561 0.41 -37.12 -13.26
N LYS A 562 0.28 -38.46 -13.15
CA LYS A 562 0.07 -39.11 -11.84
C LYS A 562 1.18 -38.77 -10.83
N ASP A 563 2.37 -38.42 -11.32
CA ASP A 563 3.48 -37.90 -10.51
C ASP A 563 3.30 -36.45 -10.06
N ILE A 564 2.39 -35.66 -10.66
CA ILE A 564 2.14 -34.27 -10.26
C ILE A 564 1.26 -34.17 -9.04
N ASP A 565 0.23 -35.00 -8.91
CA ASP A 565 -0.51 -35.05 -7.66
C ASP A 565 0.37 -35.62 -6.54
N ALA A 566 1.29 -36.55 -6.85
CA ALA A 566 2.31 -37.02 -5.92
C ALA A 566 3.32 -35.91 -5.56
N LEU A 567 3.76 -35.09 -6.52
CA LEU A 567 4.62 -33.92 -6.30
C LEU A 567 3.89 -32.84 -5.49
N ARG A 568 2.61 -32.56 -5.78
CA ARG A 568 1.78 -31.62 -5.01
C ARG A 568 1.58 -32.11 -3.58
N GLN A 569 1.36 -33.42 -3.38
CA GLN A 569 1.31 -34.02 -2.06
C GLN A 569 2.68 -34.00 -1.35
N THR A 570 3.77 -34.20 -2.09
CA THR A 570 5.13 -34.13 -1.54
C THR A 570 5.47 -32.69 -1.11
N VAL A 571 5.18 -31.69 -1.95
CA VAL A 571 5.34 -30.28 -1.64
C VAL A 571 4.45 -29.87 -0.46
N ALA A 572 3.20 -30.34 -0.42
CA ALA A 572 2.31 -30.11 0.72
C ALA A 572 2.83 -30.76 2.02
N GLY A 573 3.40 -31.97 1.93
CA GLY A 573 4.03 -32.65 3.07
C GLY A 573 5.29 -31.94 3.57
N LEU A 574 6.14 -31.46 2.66
CA LEU A 574 7.31 -30.65 3.01
C LEU A 574 6.91 -29.32 3.64
N ILE A 575 5.85 -28.68 3.16
CA ILE A 575 5.28 -27.47 3.79
C ILE A 575 4.83 -27.79 5.22
N GLN A 576 4.12 -28.89 5.44
CA GLN A 576 3.68 -29.28 6.78
C GLN A 576 4.83 -29.63 7.73
N GLU A 577 5.89 -30.30 7.23
CA GLU A 577 7.08 -30.57 8.04
C GLU A 577 7.88 -29.29 8.35
N GLU A 578 8.04 -28.39 7.37
CA GLU A 578 8.67 -27.07 7.56
C GLU A 578 7.88 -26.26 8.61
N GLU A 579 6.54 -26.26 8.52
CA GLU A 579 5.65 -25.61 9.49
C GLU A 579 5.75 -26.21 10.89
N ALA A 580 5.79 -27.54 10.99
CA ALA A 580 5.92 -28.23 12.27
C ALA A 580 7.29 -27.97 12.92
N ARG A 581 8.38 -27.93 12.12
CA ARG A 581 9.72 -27.62 12.63
C ARG A 581 9.87 -26.15 12.99
N LEU A 582 9.30 -25.25 12.20
CA LEU A 582 9.21 -23.82 12.53
C LEU A 582 8.42 -23.59 13.82
N ALA A 583 7.36 -24.36 14.07
CA ALA A 583 6.62 -24.31 15.34
C ALA A 583 7.46 -24.80 16.53
N ILE A 584 8.22 -25.89 16.36
CA ILE A 584 9.14 -26.41 17.39
C ILE A 584 10.27 -25.39 17.66
N HIS A 585 10.84 -24.77 16.64
CA HIS A 585 11.86 -23.72 16.76
C HIS A 585 11.31 -22.41 17.30
N ALA A 586 10.05 -22.11 17.05
CA ALA A 586 9.37 -20.95 17.59
C ALA A 586 9.12 -21.06 19.10
N SER A 587 8.97 -22.30 19.59
CA SER A 587 8.74 -22.65 20.99
C SER A 587 10.02 -22.81 21.82
N SER A 588 11.15 -23.16 21.21
CA SER A 588 12.46 -23.31 21.88
C SER A 588 13.23 -22.00 21.92
#